data_AF-A0A7V1SAP7-F1
#
_entry.id   AF-A0A7V1SAP7-F1
#
_cell.length_a   1.000
_cell.length_b   1.000
_cell.length_c   1.000
_cell.angle_alpha   90.00
_cell.angle_beta   90.00
_cell.angle_gamma   90.00
#
_symmetry.space_group_name_H-M   'P 1'
#
loop_
_entity.id
_entity.type
_entity.pdbx_description
1 polymer ?
#
loop_
_entity_poly.entity_id
_entity_poly.type
_entity_poly.pdbx_seq_one_letter_code
_entity_poly.pdbx_strand_id
1 'polypeptide(L)'
;MRSKHIREILDSKPFFELNKEETEKIHSHIEVCEDCLLAFQASRLSELLLSYKKDQIAQPSPFFHTKVLARIRDKSRERFELSLARIWEAMTPLLIIMTAIVLSLAIITLVLPSASDNASSVDVVSTEMIIMNEKINNELTNDQVLQMLYKNEHKSGK
;
A
#
# COMPACT_ATOMS: atom_id res chain seq x y z
N MET A 1 25.62 43.06 4.41
CA MET A 1 24.71 43.21 3.26
C MET A 1 24.56 41.84 2.61
N ARG A 2 23.33 41.33 2.44
CA ARG A 2 23.07 40.03 1.80
C ARG A 2 23.34 40.16 0.29
N SER A 3 24.60 40.07 -0.11
CA SER A 3 24.95 39.86 -1.51
C SER A 3 24.35 38.52 -1.92
N LYS A 4 23.36 38.54 -2.82
CA LYS A 4 22.95 37.30 -3.50
C LYS A 4 24.20 36.77 -4.20
N HIS A 5 24.79 35.71 -3.65
CA HIS A 5 25.97 35.09 -4.24
C HIS A 5 25.53 34.40 -5.52
N ILE A 6 26.40 34.40 -6.53
CA ILE A 6 26.15 33.70 -7.81
C ILE A 6 25.96 32.19 -7.64
N ARG A 7 26.26 31.63 -6.46
CA ARG A 7 26.07 30.22 -6.11
C ARG A 7 24.64 29.75 -6.37
N GLU A 8 23.63 30.55 -6.03
CA GLU A 8 22.23 30.19 -6.29
C GLU A 8 21.94 30.06 -7.80
N ILE A 9 22.59 30.87 -8.63
CA ILE A 9 22.45 30.83 -10.10
C ILE A 9 23.22 29.62 -10.66
N LEU A 10 24.43 29.38 -10.17
CA LEU A 10 25.29 28.27 -10.60
C LEU A 10 24.76 26.88 -10.19
N ASP A 11 24.03 26.79 -9.07
CA ASP A 11 23.43 25.54 -8.60
C ASP A 11 22.09 25.24 -9.30
N SER A 12 21.38 26.28 -9.77
CA SER A 12 20.04 26.12 -10.37
C SER A 12 20.04 25.96 -11.88
N LYS A 13 21.07 26.45 -12.58
CA LYS A 13 21.17 26.39 -14.04
C LYS A 13 22.54 25.91 -14.51
N PRO A 14 22.60 24.98 -15.49
CA PRO A 14 23.84 24.65 -16.17
C PRO A 14 24.33 25.82 -17.02
N PHE A 15 25.64 25.90 -17.28
CA PHE A 15 26.24 27.04 -17.96
C PHE A 15 25.72 27.27 -19.39
N PHE A 16 25.32 26.20 -20.08
CA PHE A 16 24.73 26.27 -21.42
C PHE A 16 23.36 26.98 -21.45
N GLU A 17 22.67 27.07 -20.31
CA GLU A 17 21.34 27.68 -20.19
C GLU A 17 21.39 29.12 -19.64
N LEU A 18 22.58 29.66 -19.38
CA LEU A 18 22.76 31.05 -18.93
C LEU A 18 22.49 32.02 -20.07
N ASN A 19 21.63 33.01 -19.81
CA ASN A 19 21.42 34.11 -20.74
C ASN A 19 22.61 35.08 -20.70
N LYS A 20 22.84 35.85 -21.78
CA LYS A 20 23.96 36.81 -21.89
C LYS A 20 24.00 37.80 -20.72
N GLU A 21 22.84 38.27 -20.28
CA GLU A 21 22.70 39.18 -19.14
C GLU A 21 23.08 38.53 -17.80
N GLU A 22 22.84 37.23 -17.65
CA GLU A 22 23.20 36.48 -16.43
C GLU A 22 24.72 36.25 -16.41
N THR A 23 25.31 35.94 -17.55
CA THR A 23 26.76 35.79 -17.71
C THR A 23 27.51 37.08 -17.38
N GLU A 24 27.01 38.23 -17.84
CA GLU A 24 27.62 39.54 -17.55
C GLU A 24 27.50 39.92 -16.06
N LYS A 25 26.37 39.59 -15.42
CA LYS A 25 26.20 39.74 -13.96
C LYS A 25 27.15 38.84 -13.17
N ILE A 26 27.39 37.62 -13.65
CA ILE A 26 28.33 36.70 -13.01
C ILE A 26 29.76 37.23 -13.14
N HIS A 27 30.17 37.67 -14.33
CA HIS A 27 31.50 38.24 -14.55
C HIS A 27 31.77 39.49 -13.71
N SER A 28 30.83 40.44 -13.70
CA SER A 28 30.96 41.65 -12.87
C SER A 28 30.99 41.37 -11.36
N HIS A 29 30.33 40.30 -10.90
CA HIS A 29 30.34 39.92 -9.49
C HIS A 29 31.63 39.18 -9.08
N ILE A 30 32.22 38.40 -9.99
CA ILE A 30 33.46 37.63 -9.77
C ILE A 30 34.67 38.56 -9.59
N GLU A 31 34.69 39.71 -10.25
CA GLU A 31 35.78 40.70 -10.10
C GLU A 31 35.85 41.31 -8.68
N VAL A 32 34.74 41.28 -7.95
CA VAL A 32 34.61 41.90 -6.62
C VAL A 32 34.61 40.86 -5.49
N CYS A 33 34.28 39.60 -5.78
CA CYS A 33 34.11 38.55 -4.77
C CYS A 33 34.93 37.28 -5.10
N GLU A 34 36.01 37.07 -4.34
CA GLU A 34 36.91 35.92 -4.47
C GLU A 34 36.21 34.56 -4.21
N ASP A 35 35.31 34.50 -3.22
CA ASP A 35 34.52 33.30 -2.92
C ASP A 35 33.60 32.88 -4.08
N CYS A 36 33.13 33.85 -4.86
CA CYS A 36 32.33 33.62 -6.05
C CYS A 36 33.20 33.23 -7.24
N LEU A 37 34.41 33.79 -7.34
CA LEU A 37 35.41 33.38 -8.33
C LEU A 37 35.77 31.91 -8.19
N LEU A 38 36.08 31.46 -6.96
CA LEU A 38 36.40 30.06 -6.68
C LEU A 38 35.21 29.14 -7.00
N ALA A 39 34.00 29.53 -6.61
CA ALA A 39 32.78 28.76 -6.91
C ALA A 39 32.55 28.63 -8.43
N PHE A 40 32.77 29.70 -9.20
CA PHE A 40 32.66 29.70 -10.66
C PHE A 40 33.73 28.82 -11.33
N GLN A 41 34.97 28.86 -10.86
CA GLN A 41 36.04 28.00 -11.37
C GLN A 41 35.77 26.52 -11.06
N ALA A 42 35.32 26.22 -9.84
CA ALA A 42 34.98 24.88 -9.42
C ALA A 42 33.83 24.29 -10.26
N SER A 43 32.76 25.08 -10.48
CA SER A 43 31.64 24.63 -11.31
C SER A 43 32.05 24.43 -12.77
N ARG A 44 32.83 25.34 -13.36
CA ARG A 44 33.38 25.16 -14.72
C ARG A 44 34.25 23.90 -14.84
N LEU A 45 35.09 23.62 -13.85
CA LEU A 45 35.91 22.41 -13.83
C LEU A 45 35.05 21.15 -13.72
N SER A 46 34.01 21.18 -12.86
CA SER A 46 33.09 20.04 -12.72
C SER A 46 32.33 19.75 -14.01
N GLU A 47 31.89 20.77 -14.75
CA GLU A 47 31.21 20.61 -16.03
C GLU A 47 32.16 19.98 -17.07
N LEU A 48 33.42 20.41 -17.13
CA LEU A 48 34.42 19.82 -18.02
C LEU A 48 34.72 18.36 -17.66
N LEU A 49 34.80 18.03 -16.37
CA LEU A 49 34.99 16.64 -15.94
C LEU A 49 33.77 15.76 -16.24
N LEU A 50 32.56 16.33 -16.12
CA LEU A 50 31.32 15.64 -16.47
C LEU A 50 31.20 15.42 -17.98
N SER A 51 31.59 16.39 -18.81
CA SER A 51 31.61 16.20 -20.27
C SER A 51 32.65 15.16 -20.68
N TYR A 52 33.85 15.21 -20.10
CA TYR A 52 34.89 14.20 -20.35
C TYR A 52 34.47 12.79 -19.91
N LYS A 53 33.72 12.66 -18.82
CA LYS A 53 33.13 11.38 -18.40
C LYS A 53 31.93 10.96 -19.23
N LYS A 54 31.17 11.90 -19.79
CA LYS A 54 30.05 11.60 -20.69
C LYS A 54 30.56 11.01 -22.01
N ASP A 55 31.66 11.54 -22.53
CA ASP A 55 32.28 11.04 -23.76
C ASP A 55 33.01 9.71 -23.53
N GLN A 56 33.50 9.49 -22.30
CA GLN A 56 33.83 8.17 -21.81
C GLN A 56 32.56 7.43 -21.39
N ILE A 57 31.72 7.07 -22.37
CA ILE A 57 30.67 6.06 -22.18
C ILE A 57 31.40 4.76 -21.82
N ALA A 58 31.71 4.60 -20.54
CA ALA A 58 32.18 3.37 -19.97
C ALA A 58 31.02 2.39 -20.19
N GLN A 59 31.14 1.54 -21.21
CA GLN A 59 30.16 0.50 -21.43
C GLN A 59 30.02 -0.24 -20.10
N PRO A 60 28.81 -0.29 -19.52
CA PRO A 60 28.62 -1.02 -18.28
C PRO A 60 29.11 -2.43 -18.53
N SER A 61 29.86 -2.99 -17.58
CA SER A 61 30.35 -4.36 -17.70
C SER A 61 29.17 -5.27 -18.10
N PRO A 62 29.36 -6.29 -18.95
CA PRO A 62 28.26 -7.11 -19.48
C PRO A 62 27.40 -7.77 -18.38
N PHE A 63 27.93 -7.87 -17.16
CA PHE A 63 27.24 -8.41 -15.98
C PHE A 63 26.77 -7.35 -14.97
N PHE A 64 26.80 -6.07 -15.33
CA PHE A 64 26.36 -4.99 -14.43
C PHE A 64 24.87 -5.13 -14.13
N HIS A 65 24.06 -5.36 -15.16
CA HIS A 65 22.63 -5.53 -15.03
C HIS A 65 22.28 -6.73 -14.14
N THR A 66 22.95 -7.87 -14.34
CA THR A 66 22.74 -9.06 -13.52
C THR A 66 23.20 -8.86 -12.08
N LYS A 67 24.32 -8.17 -11.83
CA LYS A 67 24.77 -7.82 -10.47
C LYS A 67 23.80 -6.90 -9.75
N VAL A 68 23.25 -5.90 -10.45
CA VAL A 68 22.27 -4.97 -9.89
C VAL A 68 20.98 -5.71 -9.55
N LEU A 69 20.46 -6.52 -10.47
CA LEU A 69 19.27 -7.33 -10.21
C LEU A 69 19.47 -8.33 -9.07
N ALA A 70 20.64 -8.97 -9.00
CA ALA A 70 20.99 -9.85 -7.89
C ALA A 70 20.96 -9.08 -6.55
N ARG A 71 21.59 -7.90 -6.50
CA ARG A 71 21.62 -7.08 -5.29
C ARG A 71 20.24 -6.58 -4.86
N ILE A 72 19.38 -6.22 -5.82
CA ILE A 72 17.98 -5.82 -5.55
C ILE A 72 17.19 -6.99 -4.98
N ARG A 73 17.35 -8.18 -5.58
CA ARG A 73 16.69 -9.41 -5.12
C ARG A 73 17.11 -9.77 -3.70
N ASP A 74 18.39 -9.69 -3.39
CA ASP A 74 18.90 -9.96 -2.03
C ASP A 74 18.26 -9.01 -1.00
N LYS A 75 18.21 -7.71 -1.32
CA LYS A 75 17.58 -6.70 -0.45
C LYS A 75 16.05 -6.86 -0.34
N SER A 76 15.39 -7.38 -1.37
CA SER A 76 13.96 -7.73 -1.26
C SER A 76 13.73 -8.96 -0.39
N ARG A 77 14.63 -9.95 -0.44
CA ARG A 77 14.52 -11.18 0.34
C ARG A 77 14.74 -10.92 1.83
N GLU A 78 15.73 -10.11 2.20
CA GLU A 78 15.93 -9.70 3.60
C GLU A 78 14.71 -8.97 4.19
N ARG A 79 14.09 -8.08 3.40
CA ARG A 79 12.85 -7.40 3.82
C ARG A 79 11.67 -8.34 3.93
N PHE A 80 11.57 -9.31 3.03
CA PHE A 80 10.52 -10.32 3.05
C PHE A 80 10.64 -11.25 4.27
N GLU A 81 11.84 -11.74 4.58
CA GLU A 81 12.12 -12.56 5.77
C GLU A 81 11.72 -11.84 7.07
N LEU A 82 12.11 -10.57 7.22
CA LEU A 82 11.72 -9.75 8.37
C LEU A 82 10.19 -9.52 8.45
N SER A 83 9.53 -9.37 7.30
CA SER A 83 8.07 -9.21 7.25
C SER A 83 7.34 -10.51 7.58
N LEU A 84 7.82 -11.66 7.09
CA LEU A 84 7.23 -12.96 7.36
C LEU A 84 7.38 -13.34 8.84
N ALA A 85 8.54 -13.10 9.44
CA ALA A 85 8.74 -13.34 10.87
C ALA A 85 7.73 -12.55 11.73
N ARG A 86 7.51 -11.28 11.38
CA ARG A 86 6.53 -10.43 12.07
C ARG A 86 5.08 -10.85 11.83
N ILE A 87 4.75 -11.29 10.62
CA ILE A 87 3.42 -11.83 10.30
C ILE A 87 3.18 -13.16 11.04
N TRP A 88 4.21 -14.01 11.14
CA TRP A 88 4.15 -15.27 11.87
C TRP A 88 3.91 -15.08 13.37
N GLU A 89 4.56 -14.07 13.95
CA GLU A 89 4.35 -13.68 15.35
C GLU A 89 2.88 -13.25 15.59
N ALA A 90 2.27 -12.54 14.65
CA ALA A 90 0.85 -12.16 14.72
C ALA A 90 -0.12 -13.34 14.48
N MET A 91 0.28 -14.34 13.71
CA MET A 91 -0.56 -15.51 13.38
C MET A 91 -0.54 -16.58 14.48
N THR A 92 0.53 -16.66 15.28
CA THR A 92 0.70 -17.61 16.39
C THR A 92 -0.43 -17.58 17.43
N PRO A 93 -0.85 -16.43 17.99
CA PRO A 93 -1.93 -16.41 18.99
C PRO A 93 -3.27 -16.88 18.41
N LEU A 94 -3.52 -16.61 17.12
CA LEU A 94 -4.76 -17.01 16.45
C LEU A 94 -4.83 -18.54 16.29
N LEU A 95 -3.71 -19.19 15.97
CA LEU A 95 -3.59 -20.65 15.93
C LEU A 95 -3.75 -21.27 17.32
N ILE A 96 -3.23 -20.64 18.39
CA ILE A 96 -3.41 -21.12 19.77
C ILE A 96 -4.90 -21.09 20.17
N ILE A 97 -5.61 -20.01 19.85
CA ILE A 97 -7.04 -19.91 20.17
C ILE A 97 -7.85 -20.95 19.39
N MET A 98 -7.59 -21.09 18.08
CA MET A 98 -8.28 -22.10 17.25
C MET A 98 -8.03 -23.53 17.74
N THR A 99 -6.78 -23.85 18.07
CA THR A 99 -6.45 -25.19 18.60
C THR A 99 -7.06 -25.43 19.98
N ALA A 100 -7.13 -24.41 20.85
CA ALA A 100 -7.80 -24.52 22.15
C ALA A 100 -9.30 -24.77 22.01
N ILE A 101 -9.97 -24.10 21.05
CA ILE A 101 -11.40 -24.32 20.76
C ILE A 101 -11.63 -25.72 20.20
N VAL A 102 -10.77 -26.19 19.28
CA VAL A 102 -10.89 -27.55 18.73
C VAL A 102 -10.68 -28.60 19.82
N LEU A 103 -9.70 -28.38 20.72
CA LEU A 103 -9.43 -29.30 21.83
C LEU A 103 -10.58 -29.31 22.83
N SER A 104 -11.17 -28.16 23.14
CA SER A 104 -12.33 -28.09 24.05
C SER A 104 -13.56 -28.78 23.44
N LEU A 105 -13.83 -28.59 22.15
CA LEU A 105 -14.88 -29.33 21.45
C LEU A 105 -14.62 -30.84 21.45
N ALA A 106 -13.38 -31.26 21.22
CA ALA A 106 -13.00 -32.68 21.21
C ALA A 106 -13.16 -33.34 22.59
N ILE A 107 -12.88 -32.62 23.68
CA ILE A 107 -13.09 -33.12 25.04
C ILE A 107 -14.59 -33.24 25.34
N ILE A 108 -15.38 -32.23 24.94
CA ILE A 108 -16.84 -32.24 25.13
C ILE A 108 -17.48 -33.42 24.36
N THR A 109 -17.02 -33.69 23.14
CA THR A 109 -17.52 -34.84 22.35
C THR A 109 -17.07 -36.20 22.88
N LEU A 110 -15.92 -36.30 23.56
CA LEU A 110 -15.47 -37.56 24.16
C LEU A 110 -16.21 -37.91 25.46
N VAL A 111 -16.58 -36.89 26.27
CA VAL A 111 -17.25 -37.08 27.57
C VAL A 111 -18.76 -37.32 27.41
N LEU A 112 -19.38 -36.79 26.35
CA LEU A 112 -20.73 -37.15 25.92
C LEU A 112 -20.65 -37.92 24.59
N PRO A 113 -20.56 -39.27 24.61
CA PRO A 113 -20.83 -40.03 23.40
C PRO A 113 -22.29 -39.76 23.06
N SER A 114 -22.54 -39.06 21.95
CA SER A 114 -23.89 -38.91 21.41
C SER A 114 -24.46 -40.32 21.23
N ALA A 115 -25.41 -40.68 22.09
CA ALA A 115 -26.40 -41.68 21.69
C ALA A 115 -26.95 -41.18 20.36
N SER A 116 -26.83 -42.02 19.33
CA SER A 116 -27.53 -41.83 18.06
C SER A 116 -28.99 -41.54 18.39
N ASP A 117 -29.44 -40.33 18.10
CA ASP A 117 -30.47 -40.10 17.09
C ASP A 117 -30.74 -38.61 16.99
N ASN A 118 -31.02 -38.18 15.76
CA ASN A 118 -31.29 -36.81 15.32
C ASN A 118 -30.03 -36.03 14.93
N ALA A 119 -29.61 -36.26 13.69
CA ALA A 119 -28.86 -35.31 12.88
C ALA A 119 -29.53 -33.93 12.95
N SER A 120 -29.02 -33.04 13.80
CA SER A 120 -29.19 -31.62 13.62
C SER A 120 -28.25 -31.22 12.49
N SER A 121 -28.80 -31.13 11.28
CA SER A 121 -28.15 -30.46 10.18
C SER A 121 -27.86 -29.03 10.62
N VAL A 122 -26.60 -28.75 10.96
CA VAL A 122 -26.10 -27.39 10.99
C VAL A 122 -26.14 -26.94 9.54
N ASP A 123 -27.23 -26.26 9.19
CA ASP A 123 -27.43 -25.67 7.90
C ASP A 123 -26.31 -24.64 7.71
N VAL A 124 -25.33 -25.00 6.89
CA VAL A 124 -24.30 -24.07 6.44
C VAL A 124 -25.07 -23.07 5.58
N VAL A 125 -25.48 -21.96 6.21
CA VAL A 125 -26.14 -20.84 5.53
C VAL A 125 -25.10 -20.21 4.60
N SER A 126 -24.97 -20.83 3.44
CA SER A 126 -24.30 -20.30 2.27
C SER A 126 -25.24 -19.23 1.70
N THR A 127 -24.69 -18.08 1.33
CA THR A 127 -25.41 -16.92 0.80
C THR A 127 -26.30 -17.21 -0.42
N GLU A 128 -26.23 -18.42 -0.98
CA GLU A 128 -27.08 -18.90 -2.07
C GLU A 128 -28.50 -19.34 -1.62
N MET A 129 -28.72 -19.69 -0.35
CA MET A 129 -30.03 -20.18 0.13
C MET A 129 -31.06 -19.07 0.39
N ILE A 130 -30.62 -17.82 0.59
CA ILE A 130 -31.50 -16.67 0.86
C ILE A 130 -32.31 -16.26 -0.39
N ILE A 131 -31.80 -16.55 -1.59
CA ILE A 131 -32.46 -16.17 -2.85
C ILE A 131 -33.63 -17.11 -3.20
N MET A 132 -33.66 -18.34 -2.67
CA MET A 132 -34.76 -19.29 -2.91
C MET A 132 -35.95 -19.14 -1.95
N ASN A 133 -35.77 -18.55 -0.77
CA ASN A 133 -36.83 -18.45 0.24
C ASN A 133 -37.84 -17.30 -0.03
N GLU A 134 -37.52 -16.36 -0.92
CA GLU A 134 -38.42 -15.25 -1.25
C GLU A 134 -39.61 -15.67 -2.13
N LYS A 135 -39.56 -16.84 -2.77
CA LYS A 135 -40.60 -17.27 -3.74
C LYS A 135 -41.76 -18.06 -3.12
N ILE A 136 -41.75 -18.36 -1.81
CA ILE A 136 -42.73 -19.27 -1.17
C ILE A 136 -43.82 -18.53 -0.36
N ASN A 137 -43.73 -17.20 -0.18
CA ASN A 137 -44.68 -16.44 0.66
C ASN A 137 -45.97 -15.96 -0.04
N ASN A 138 -46.45 -16.64 -1.08
CA ASN A 138 -47.63 -16.22 -1.86
C ASN A 138 -48.88 -17.09 -1.71
N GLU A 139 -49.08 -17.76 -0.57
CA GLU A 139 -50.39 -18.33 -0.21
C GLU A 139 -50.84 -17.86 1.17
N LEU A 140 -51.23 -16.59 1.23
CA LEU A 140 -51.99 -16.06 2.36
C LEU A 140 -53.40 -16.66 2.33
N THR A 141 -53.75 -17.42 3.35
CA THR A 141 -55.02 -18.17 3.43
C THR A 141 -56.20 -17.21 3.62
N ASN A 142 -57.31 -17.43 2.89
CA ASN A 142 -58.47 -16.52 2.82
C ASN A 142 -59.05 -16.10 4.19
N ASP A 143 -58.86 -16.92 5.24
CA ASP A 143 -59.29 -16.60 6.61
C ASP A 143 -58.51 -15.43 7.24
N GLN A 144 -57.24 -15.24 6.86
CA GLN A 144 -56.43 -14.09 7.32
C GLN A 144 -56.84 -12.78 6.63
N VAL A 145 -57.32 -12.86 5.39
CA VAL A 145 -57.82 -11.68 4.65
C VAL A 145 -59.13 -11.19 5.25
N LEU A 146 -60.05 -12.09 5.59
CA LEU A 146 -61.34 -11.76 6.22
C LEU A 146 -61.16 -11.15 7.62
N GLN A 147 -60.19 -11.64 8.41
CA GLN A 147 -59.88 -11.05 9.72
C GLN A 147 -59.30 -9.64 9.64
N MET A 148 -58.49 -9.32 8.61
CA MET A 148 -57.99 -7.96 8.44
C MET A 148 -59.06 -6.97 8.03
N LEU A 149 -60.00 -7.38 7.15
CA LEU A 149 -61.08 -6.51 6.68
C LEU A 149 -62.04 -6.12 7.81
N TYR A 150 -62.50 -7.08 8.63
CA TYR A 150 -63.48 -6.78 9.69
C TYR A 150 -62.89 -6.16 10.96
N LYS A 151 -61.58 -6.29 11.19
CA LYS A 151 -60.93 -5.77 12.43
C LYS A 151 -60.72 -4.24 12.41
N ASN A 152 -60.81 -3.59 11.25
CA ASN A 152 -60.55 -2.16 11.11
C ASN A 152 -61.80 -1.25 11.21
N GLU A 153 -63.01 -1.79 11.35
CA GLU A 153 -64.24 -0.97 11.28
C GLU A 153 -64.77 -0.48 12.65
N HIS A 154 -64.13 -0.84 13.77
CA HIS A 154 -64.66 -0.53 15.12
C HIS A 154 -63.96 0.58 15.91
N LYS A 155 -63.08 1.37 15.28
CA LYS A 155 -62.50 2.59 15.91
C LYS A 155 -62.54 3.80 14.97
N SER A 156 -63.75 4.24 14.64
CA SER A 156 -64.00 5.62 14.24
C SER A 156 -65.37 6.04 14.78
N GLY A 157 -65.39 7.02 15.69
CA GLY A 157 -66.62 7.72 16.07
C GLY A 157 -66.95 7.78 17.56
N LYS A 158 -66.25 8.64 18.29
CA LYS A 158 -66.76 9.76 19.12
C LYS A 158 -65.86 10.05 20.32
#